data_AF-A0A0M2H947-F1
#
_entry.id   AF-A0A0M2H947-F1
#
_cell.length_a   1.000
_cell.length_b   1.000
_cell.length_c   1.000
_cell.angle_alpha   90.00
_cell.angle_beta   90.00
_cell.angle_gamma   90.00
#
_symmetry.space_group_name_H-M   'P 1'
#
loop_
_entity.id
_entity.type
_entity.pdbx_description
1 polymer ?
#
loop_
_entity_poly.entity_id
_entity_poly.type
_entity_poly.pdbx_seq_one_letter_code
_entity_poly.pdbx_strand_id
1 'polypeptide(L)'
;MSTTDSSTALFRPRSRRRASALPLVIAAIVIGITLLSAPRADAAERGTGFGTWAPVSTYGWHGSMLVGGVHTYCITPGAPAPTGPTADHGISGSAAGLLPQQLAGINLLVTTYGQTDDPVQAAAVAWAVKAIANREETLHAFGYRGDSLAGAVHWTMSALSPQHDRAVQERAAAYYDEATRAPAGPSTASGSLVFTTDAADHRRGTVRVDTTAAATGTITLTNAVFAESGSPTLESAASGSTYAIRTAPPTEGRAYTVSGTGRFDAGLPAAVRHFTTPGGQETAGPAGRVQFEVSGADAAPRFPPFSPAISTQVAQRDAAGGPYTDEVTFTATEGSWPRADDGSYLPVTASAVVYRTDTEPVAGSALPGDEAMVGTLQLTTDPATGPTAPYTIASSWEMTTAGYYTAVWSLRAADQLPSVAAHTGVDFAWTERFGEPSQVTVIAPPPPTPAATPAAEAPPAAAAASPAELAATGTDAAALRAPAAIAVALLSLGVAIVSSRRPWSAAPLTIG
;
A
#
# COMPACT_ATOMS: atom_id res chain seq x y z
N MET A 1 0.78 -0.02 81.10
CA MET A 1 -0.48 -0.68 81.50
C MET A 1 -1.13 -1.17 80.23
N SER A 2 -0.91 -2.45 79.90
CA SER A 2 -1.81 -3.59 80.15
C SER A 2 -2.97 -3.62 79.15
N THR A 3 -2.90 -4.55 78.17
CA THR A 3 -3.67 -5.81 78.05
C THR A 3 -5.04 -5.56 77.42
N THR A 4 -5.50 -6.24 76.36
CA THR A 4 -5.81 -7.67 76.14
C THR A 4 -6.20 -7.79 74.64
N ASP A 5 -5.68 -8.70 73.83
CA ASP A 5 -5.99 -10.14 73.68
C ASP A 5 -7.16 -10.47 72.70
N SER A 6 -6.87 -11.44 71.83
CA SER A 6 -7.75 -12.40 71.14
C SER A 6 -8.57 -12.00 69.89
N SER A 7 -8.19 -12.57 68.73
CA SER A 7 -8.87 -13.74 68.10
C SER A 7 -9.02 -13.73 66.56
N THR A 8 -8.39 -14.76 65.96
CA THR A 8 -8.84 -15.61 64.83
C THR A 8 -9.02 -15.06 63.40
N ALA A 9 -8.16 -15.54 62.48
CA ALA A 9 -8.56 -15.80 61.09
C ALA A 9 -7.78 -16.99 60.49
N LEU A 10 -8.54 -17.87 59.84
CA LEU A 10 -8.22 -19.21 59.36
C LEU A 10 -7.12 -19.29 58.29
N PHE A 11 -6.20 -20.24 58.47
CA PHE A 11 -5.25 -20.71 57.45
C PHE A 11 -5.93 -21.61 56.41
N ARG A 12 -5.80 -21.27 55.12
CA ARG A 12 -6.05 -22.16 53.97
C ARG A 12 -4.70 -22.65 53.40
N PRO A 13 -4.52 -23.96 53.13
CA PRO A 13 -3.29 -24.46 52.52
C PRO A 13 -3.31 -24.24 50.99
N ARG A 14 -2.26 -23.62 50.44
CA ARG A 14 -1.98 -23.62 48.99
C ARG A 14 -1.15 -24.85 48.62
N SER A 15 -1.66 -25.62 47.68
CA SER A 15 -1.07 -26.84 47.14
C SER A 15 0.21 -26.56 46.35
N ARG A 16 1.29 -27.29 46.69
CA ARG A 16 2.52 -27.36 45.90
C ARG A 16 2.29 -28.27 44.69
N ARG A 17 2.19 -27.69 43.49
CA ARG A 17 2.38 -28.45 42.24
C ARG A 17 3.87 -28.58 41.98
N ARG A 18 4.40 -29.80 42.12
CA ARG A 18 5.71 -30.19 41.57
C ARG A 18 5.57 -30.21 40.04
N ALA A 19 6.16 -29.23 39.36
CA ALA A 19 6.31 -29.27 37.91
C ALA A 19 7.63 -29.96 37.57
N SER A 20 7.54 -31.05 36.83
CA SER A 20 8.64 -31.93 36.42
C SER A 20 9.60 -31.21 35.46
N ALA A 21 10.88 -31.10 35.85
CA ALA A 21 11.97 -30.49 35.07
C ALA A 21 12.54 -31.41 33.96
N LEU A 22 11.73 -32.30 33.39
CA LEU A 22 12.17 -33.26 32.37
C LEU A 22 12.11 -32.74 30.90
N PRO A 23 11.15 -31.89 30.47
CA PRO A 23 11.08 -31.47 29.07
C PRO A 23 12.15 -30.42 28.68
N LEU A 24 12.71 -29.70 29.65
CA LEU A 24 13.73 -28.67 29.43
C LEU A 24 15.12 -29.25 29.13
N VAL A 25 15.44 -30.43 29.68
CA VAL A 25 16.72 -31.12 29.46
C VAL A 25 16.74 -31.78 28.07
N ILE A 26 15.63 -32.34 27.61
CA ILE A 26 15.53 -32.95 26.27
C ILE A 26 15.57 -31.86 25.18
N ALA A 27 14.91 -30.73 25.39
CA ALA A 27 15.00 -29.59 24.45
C ALA A 27 16.43 -29.03 24.35
N ALA A 28 17.17 -28.95 25.45
CA ALA A 28 18.57 -28.51 25.46
C ALA A 28 19.51 -29.50 24.75
N ILE A 29 19.25 -30.81 24.85
CA ILE A 29 20.04 -31.85 24.17
C ILE A 29 19.76 -31.86 22.66
N VAL A 30 18.51 -31.66 22.23
CA VAL A 30 18.16 -31.60 20.79
C VAL A 30 18.70 -30.33 20.13
N ILE A 31 18.68 -29.19 20.83
CA ILE A 31 19.30 -27.93 20.36
C ILE A 31 20.85 -28.03 20.36
N GLY A 32 21.43 -28.75 21.33
CA GLY A 32 22.87 -29.02 21.35
C GLY A 32 23.33 -29.91 20.19
N ILE A 33 22.55 -30.93 19.82
CA ILE A 33 22.90 -31.86 18.72
C ILE A 33 22.77 -31.20 17.33
N THR A 34 21.84 -30.25 17.14
CA THR A 34 21.73 -29.51 15.86
C THR A 34 22.78 -28.41 15.69
N LEU A 35 23.35 -27.88 16.77
CA LEU A 35 24.41 -26.85 16.72
C LEU A 35 25.84 -27.40 16.73
N LEU A 36 26.04 -28.72 16.94
CA LEU A 36 27.35 -29.39 16.96
C LEU A 36 27.65 -30.24 15.71
N SER A 37 26.80 -30.16 14.68
CA SER A 37 27.14 -30.79 13.39
C SER A 37 28.25 -29.98 12.72
N ALA A 38 29.49 -30.47 12.83
CA ALA A 38 30.59 -29.96 12.02
C ALA A 38 30.17 -29.98 10.54
N PRO A 39 30.57 -28.98 9.73
CA PRO A 39 30.26 -29.00 8.29
C PRO A 39 30.74 -30.33 7.71
N ARG A 40 29.88 -30.99 6.91
CA ARG A 40 30.26 -32.22 6.20
C ARG A 40 31.45 -31.87 5.31
N ALA A 41 32.60 -32.45 5.60
CA ALA A 41 33.76 -32.39 4.73
C ALA A 41 33.62 -33.49 3.68
N ASP A 42 33.02 -33.14 2.54
CA ASP A 42 33.05 -33.98 1.35
C ASP A 42 34.37 -33.74 0.61
N ALA A 43 34.93 -34.78 -0.01
CA ALA A 43 36.11 -34.61 -0.85
C ALA A 43 35.74 -33.77 -2.07
N ALA A 44 36.62 -32.87 -2.53
CA ALA A 44 36.36 -32.22 -3.80
C ALA A 44 36.39 -33.28 -4.90
N GLU A 45 35.37 -33.26 -5.75
CA GLU A 45 35.27 -34.13 -6.90
C GLU A 45 35.89 -33.46 -8.13
N ARG A 46 36.25 -34.29 -9.10
CA ARG A 46 36.68 -33.82 -10.41
C ARG A 46 35.52 -33.09 -11.07
N GLY A 47 35.71 -31.81 -11.38
CA GLY A 47 34.78 -31.03 -12.17
C GLY A 47 35.07 -31.12 -13.67
N THR A 48 34.80 -30.02 -14.37
CA THR A 48 34.90 -29.92 -15.84
C THR A 48 36.24 -29.31 -16.23
N GLY A 49 36.96 -29.92 -17.18
CA GLY A 49 38.23 -29.41 -17.69
C GLY A 49 39.15 -30.48 -18.27
N PHE A 50 40.44 -30.14 -18.36
CA PHE A 50 41.48 -30.97 -18.98
C PHE A 50 42.59 -31.33 -18.00
N GLY A 51 43.33 -32.40 -18.32
CA GLY A 51 44.46 -32.87 -17.52
C GLY A 51 44.11 -34.01 -16.57
N THR A 52 44.99 -34.24 -15.60
CA THR A 52 44.90 -35.39 -14.69
C THR A 52 44.39 -34.94 -13.32
N TRP A 53 43.28 -35.52 -12.88
CA TRP A 53 42.77 -35.35 -11.52
C TRP A 53 43.56 -36.22 -10.54
N ALA A 54 44.67 -35.66 -10.04
CA ALA A 54 45.54 -36.27 -9.04
C ALA A 54 46.26 -35.15 -8.25
N PRO A 55 46.69 -35.39 -6.99
CA PRO A 55 47.40 -34.39 -6.20
C PRO A 55 48.57 -33.74 -6.94
N VAL A 56 49.39 -34.56 -7.61
CA VAL A 56 50.51 -34.10 -8.44
C VAL A 56 50.49 -34.85 -9.78
N SER A 57 50.70 -34.13 -10.88
CA SER A 57 50.92 -34.69 -12.21
C SER A 57 51.74 -33.72 -13.06
N THR A 58 52.29 -34.20 -14.18
CA THR A 58 53.20 -33.41 -15.04
C THR A 58 52.64 -32.05 -15.45
N TYR A 59 51.33 -32.00 -15.74
CA TYR A 59 50.65 -30.78 -16.18
C TYR A 59 49.42 -30.45 -15.34
N GLY A 60 49.18 -31.14 -14.22
CA GLY A 60 48.06 -30.85 -13.32
C GLY A 60 46.66 -31.01 -13.93
N TRP A 61 45.68 -30.44 -13.21
CA TRP A 61 44.28 -30.31 -13.62
C TRP A 61 43.96 -28.84 -13.96
N HIS A 62 43.34 -28.63 -15.12
CA HIS A 62 42.96 -27.33 -15.67
C HIS A 62 41.46 -27.27 -15.92
N GLY A 63 40.73 -26.85 -14.89
CA GLY A 63 39.28 -26.82 -14.90
C GLY A 63 38.72 -26.52 -13.52
N SER A 64 37.43 -26.73 -13.35
CA SER A 64 36.77 -26.61 -12.06
C SER A 64 37.00 -27.85 -11.20
N MET A 65 36.84 -27.69 -9.91
CA MET A 65 36.62 -28.76 -8.93
C MET A 65 35.18 -28.65 -8.41
N LEU A 66 34.56 -29.77 -8.05
CA LEU A 66 33.21 -29.77 -7.50
C LEU A 66 33.27 -29.95 -5.98
N VAL A 67 32.68 -29.01 -5.24
CA VAL A 67 32.51 -29.13 -3.78
C VAL A 67 31.03 -28.93 -3.48
N GLY A 68 30.36 -29.98 -2.99
CA GLY A 68 28.91 -29.94 -2.76
C GLY A 68 28.09 -29.59 -4.02
N GLY A 69 28.54 -30.03 -5.20
CA GLY A 69 27.90 -29.77 -6.48
C GLY A 69 28.16 -28.38 -7.08
N VAL A 70 29.01 -27.55 -6.47
CA VAL A 70 29.36 -26.20 -6.95
C VAL A 70 30.72 -26.22 -7.64
N HIS A 71 30.83 -25.59 -8.81
CA HIS A 71 32.12 -25.44 -9.50
C HIS A 71 32.98 -24.40 -8.77
N THR A 72 34.17 -24.82 -8.37
CA THR A 72 35.18 -24.01 -7.68
C THR A 72 36.50 -24.04 -8.46
N TYR A 73 37.33 -23.01 -8.28
CA TYR A 73 38.56 -22.82 -9.07
C TYR A 73 39.75 -22.51 -8.17
N CYS A 74 40.91 -23.05 -8.53
CA CYS A 74 42.18 -22.85 -7.80
C CYS A 74 42.52 -21.37 -7.63
N ILE A 75 42.73 -20.94 -6.38
CA ILE A 75 43.26 -19.61 -6.02
C ILE A 75 44.64 -19.68 -5.36
N THR A 76 45.24 -20.86 -5.30
CA THR A 76 46.62 -21.08 -4.83
C THR A 76 47.40 -21.84 -5.91
N PRO A 77 47.83 -21.17 -6.99
CA PRO A 77 48.62 -21.81 -8.04
C PRO A 77 49.87 -22.51 -7.46
N GLY A 78 50.35 -23.56 -8.12
CA GLY A 78 51.52 -24.34 -7.68
C GLY A 78 51.24 -25.39 -6.59
N ALA A 79 50.13 -25.29 -5.86
CA ALA A 79 49.74 -26.29 -4.86
C ALA A 79 49.11 -27.55 -5.49
N PRO A 80 49.16 -28.71 -4.79
CA PRO A 80 48.51 -29.94 -5.24
C PRO A 80 47.01 -29.81 -5.50
N ALA A 81 46.46 -30.60 -6.42
CA ALA A 81 45.02 -30.64 -6.62
C ALA A 81 44.29 -31.07 -5.33
N PRO A 82 43.11 -30.51 -5.01
CA PRO A 82 42.45 -30.67 -3.72
C PRO A 82 41.64 -31.98 -3.68
N THR A 83 42.27 -33.14 -3.91
CA THR A 83 41.57 -34.43 -4.00
C THR A 83 41.12 -35.02 -2.65
N GLY A 84 41.36 -34.30 -1.55
CA GLY A 84 41.04 -34.71 -0.18
C GLY A 84 39.76 -34.06 0.37
N PRO A 85 39.42 -34.35 1.64
CA PRO A 85 38.29 -33.73 2.34
C PRO A 85 38.39 -32.20 2.32
N THR A 86 37.32 -31.53 1.90
CA THR A 86 37.30 -30.08 1.69
C THR A 86 36.35 -29.40 2.67
N ALA A 87 36.82 -28.32 3.29
CA ALA A 87 36.02 -27.47 4.16
C ALA A 87 35.53 -26.23 3.40
N ASP A 88 34.26 -25.87 3.58
CA ASP A 88 33.64 -24.64 3.12
C ASP A 88 33.66 -23.59 4.23
N HIS A 89 34.25 -22.43 3.97
CA HIS A 89 34.35 -21.30 4.91
C HIS A 89 33.31 -20.21 4.64
N GLY A 90 32.36 -20.46 3.73
CA GLY A 90 31.35 -19.50 3.32
C GLY A 90 31.94 -18.37 2.48
N ILE A 91 31.23 -17.23 2.44
CA ILE A 91 31.66 -16.05 1.68
C ILE A 91 32.76 -15.32 2.44
N SER A 92 33.93 -15.16 1.82
CA SER A 92 35.09 -14.52 2.43
C SER A 92 35.63 -13.39 1.55
N GLY A 93 35.79 -12.20 2.17
CA GLY A 93 36.47 -11.04 1.58
C GLY A 93 37.99 -11.04 1.78
N SER A 94 38.56 -12.17 2.21
CA SER A 94 40.00 -12.32 2.49
C SER A 94 40.53 -13.72 2.13
N ALA A 95 39.82 -14.45 1.28
CA ALA A 95 40.18 -15.81 0.86
C ALA A 95 41.62 -15.84 0.31
N ALA A 96 42.43 -16.80 0.79
CA ALA A 96 43.86 -16.95 0.46
C ALA A 96 44.71 -15.67 0.62
N GLY A 97 44.28 -14.68 1.41
CA GLY A 97 44.98 -13.40 1.56
C GLY A 97 44.93 -12.49 0.32
N LEU A 98 44.01 -12.76 -0.62
CA LEU A 98 43.87 -12.00 -1.85
C LEU A 98 43.31 -10.59 -1.62
N LEU A 99 43.73 -9.65 -2.47
CA LEU A 99 43.25 -8.26 -2.44
C LEU A 99 41.78 -8.18 -2.87
N PRO A 100 41.02 -7.17 -2.41
CA PRO A 100 39.62 -6.98 -2.80
C PRO A 100 39.39 -6.94 -4.32
N GLN A 101 40.29 -6.29 -5.07
CA GLN A 101 40.23 -6.24 -6.53
C GLN A 101 40.39 -7.63 -7.18
N GLN A 102 41.27 -8.47 -6.64
CA GLN A 102 41.45 -9.85 -7.11
C GLN A 102 40.21 -10.68 -6.81
N LEU A 103 39.65 -10.56 -5.60
CA LEU A 103 38.43 -11.28 -5.21
C LEU A 103 37.22 -10.86 -6.05
N ALA A 104 37.07 -9.58 -6.35
CA ALA A 104 36.01 -9.08 -7.23
C ALA A 104 36.13 -9.66 -8.65
N GLY A 105 37.35 -9.65 -9.22
CA GLY A 105 37.61 -10.26 -10.53
C GLY A 105 37.36 -11.77 -10.55
N ILE A 106 37.82 -12.50 -9.53
CA ILE A 106 37.57 -13.94 -9.41
C ILE A 106 36.08 -14.21 -9.27
N ASN A 107 35.36 -13.47 -8.42
CA ASN A 107 33.92 -13.66 -8.25
C ASN A 107 33.15 -13.38 -9.54
N LEU A 108 33.54 -12.36 -10.31
CA LEU A 108 33.00 -12.10 -11.65
C LEU A 108 33.12 -13.34 -12.54
N LEU A 109 34.31 -13.91 -12.65
CA LEU A 109 34.54 -15.06 -13.53
C LEU A 109 33.80 -16.29 -13.04
N VAL A 110 33.85 -16.59 -11.75
CA VAL A 110 33.25 -17.81 -11.20
C VAL A 110 31.72 -17.76 -11.21
N THR A 111 31.14 -16.58 -11.00
CA THR A 111 29.68 -16.36 -11.03
C THR A 111 29.15 -16.30 -12.46
N THR A 112 29.82 -15.60 -13.38
CA THR A 112 29.32 -15.38 -14.75
C THR A 112 29.65 -16.54 -15.69
N TYR A 113 30.84 -17.11 -15.58
CA TYR A 113 31.36 -18.10 -16.53
C TYR A 113 31.72 -19.45 -15.88
N GLY A 114 31.94 -19.47 -14.57
CA GLY A 114 32.52 -20.61 -13.88
C GLY A 114 31.57 -21.78 -13.59
N GLN A 115 30.26 -21.57 -13.56
CA GLN A 115 29.29 -22.64 -13.35
C GLN A 115 28.93 -23.28 -14.69
N THR A 116 29.81 -24.12 -15.23
CA THR A 116 29.73 -24.63 -16.60
C THR A 116 30.24 -26.06 -16.77
N ASP A 117 29.59 -26.78 -17.69
CA ASP A 117 30.01 -28.10 -18.17
C ASP A 117 30.80 -28.04 -19.49
N ASP A 118 31.04 -26.85 -20.06
CA ASP A 118 31.95 -26.68 -21.20
C ASP A 118 33.41 -26.76 -20.71
N PRO A 119 34.19 -27.80 -21.08
CA PRO A 119 35.57 -27.95 -20.62
C PRO A 119 36.51 -26.86 -21.13
N VAL A 120 36.23 -26.25 -22.28
CA VAL A 120 37.03 -25.11 -22.80
C VAL A 120 36.78 -23.88 -21.94
N GLN A 121 35.51 -23.59 -21.61
CA GLN A 121 35.15 -22.48 -20.73
C GLN A 121 35.70 -22.68 -19.32
N ALA A 122 35.52 -23.85 -18.72
CA ALA A 122 36.02 -24.16 -17.39
C ALA A 122 37.56 -24.05 -17.31
N ALA A 123 38.28 -24.56 -18.31
CA ALA A 123 39.73 -24.43 -18.35
C ALA A 123 40.18 -22.96 -18.49
N ALA A 124 39.48 -22.17 -19.32
CA ALA A 124 39.78 -20.75 -19.49
C ALA A 124 39.54 -19.95 -18.19
N VAL A 125 38.42 -20.20 -17.50
CA VAL A 125 38.16 -19.62 -16.17
C VAL A 125 39.24 -20.02 -15.18
N ALA A 126 39.63 -21.30 -15.13
CA ALA A 126 40.67 -21.79 -14.23
C ALA A 126 42.02 -21.07 -14.44
N TRP A 127 42.44 -20.88 -15.70
CA TRP A 127 43.67 -20.15 -16.02
C TRP A 127 43.60 -18.68 -15.63
N ALA A 128 42.49 -18.00 -15.94
CA ALA A 128 42.30 -16.61 -15.58
C ALA A 128 42.26 -16.40 -14.05
N VAL A 129 41.51 -17.23 -13.32
CA VAL A 129 41.41 -17.18 -11.85
C VAL A 129 42.78 -17.39 -11.19
N LYS A 130 43.54 -18.42 -11.62
CA LYS A 130 44.91 -18.66 -11.14
C LYS A 130 45.80 -17.44 -11.38
N ALA A 131 45.75 -16.87 -12.60
CA ALA A 131 46.57 -15.71 -12.97
C ALA A 131 46.19 -14.44 -12.19
N ILE A 132 44.91 -14.26 -11.82
CA ILE A 132 44.47 -13.18 -10.93
C ILE A 132 45.01 -13.40 -9.52
N ALA A 133 44.94 -14.63 -9.01
CA ALA A 133 45.36 -14.95 -7.65
C ALA A 133 46.88 -14.81 -7.47
N ASN A 134 47.67 -15.42 -8.36
CA ASN A 134 49.12 -15.27 -8.43
C ASN A 134 49.60 -15.50 -9.87
N ARG A 135 49.94 -14.41 -10.56
CA ARG A 135 50.36 -14.47 -11.96
C ARG A 135 51.66 -15.22 -12.15
N GLU A 136 52.67 -14.94 -11.33
CA GLU A 136 54.01 -15.53 -11.49
C GLU A 136 53.95 -17.04 -11.35
N GLU A 137 53.37 -17.54 -10.26
CA GLU A 137 53.25 -18.97 -10.02
C GLU A 137 52.36 -19.66 -11.08
N THR A 138 51.31 -18.98 -11.56
CA THR A 138 50.47 -19.51 -12.64
C THR A 138 51.26 -19.73 -13.93
N LEU A 139 52.16 -18.82 -14.29
CA LEU A 139 52.95 -18.93 -15.51
C LEU A 139 53.99 -20.06 -15.39
N HIS A 140 54.55 -20.29 -14.21
CA HIS A 140 55.78 -21.08 -14.07
C HIS A 140 55.61 -22.45 -13.40
N ALA A 141 54.47 -22.74 -12.76
CA ALA A 141 54.22 -23.98 -12.02
C ALA A 141 54.48 -25.28 -12.82
N PHE A 142 54.40 -25.23 -14.16
CA PHE A 142 54.63 -26.38 -15.05
C PHE A 142 55.85 -26.22 -15.97
N GLY A 143 56.80 -25.37 -15.58
CA GLY A 143 58.11 -25.24 -16.24
C GLY A 143 58.16 -24.35 -17.49
N TYR A 144 57.07 -23.64 -17.81
CA TYR A 144 57.10 -22.62 -18.86
C TYR A 144 58.01 -21.45 -18.44
N ARG A 145 58.88 -21.00 -19.35
CA ARG A 145 59.92 -20.00 -19.08
C ARG A 145 59.62 -18.60 -19.63
N GLY A 146 58.52 -18.42 -20.35
CA GLY A 146 58.10 -17.12 -20.88
C GLY A 146 57.21 -16.35 -19.89
N ASP A 147 56.69 -15.20 -20.31
CA ASP A 147 56.02 -14.22 -19.44
C ASP A 147 54.54 -13.94 -19.82
N SER A 148 54.05 -14.61 -20.85
CA SER A 148 52.68 -14.41 -21.35
C SER A 148 51.72 -15.50 -20.85
N LEU A 149 50.50 -15.10 -20.46
CA LEU A 149 49.44 -16.03 -20.06
C LEU A 149 49.06 -16.96 -21.20
N ALA A 150 48.90 -16.43 -22.42
CA ALA A 150 48.63 -17.23 -23.60
C ALA A 150 49.74 -18.27 -23.87
N GLY A 151 51.01 -17.89 -23.68
CA GLY A 151 52.14 -18.81 -23.85
C GLY A 151 52.20 -19.90 -22.78
N ALA A 152 51.87 -19.59 -21.52
CA ALA A 152 51.77 -20.59 -20.46
C ALA A 152 50.61 -21.56 -20.70
N VAL A 153 49.46 -21.05 -21.16
CA VAL A 153 48.32 -21.88 -21.58
C VAL A 153 48.73 -22.76 -22.76
N HIS A 154 49.38 -22.21 -23.79
CA HIS A 154 49.87 -22.96 -24.94
C HIS A 154 50.79 -24.11 -24.54
N TRP A 155 51.82 -23.81 -23.74
CA TRP A 155 52.79 -24.79 -23.26
C TRP A 155 52.13 -26.02 -22.64
N THR A 156 51.11 -25.81 -21.83
CA THR A 156 50.40 -26.89 -21.15
C THR A 156 49.33 -27.54 -22.03
N MET A 157 48.50 -26.74 -22.71
CA MET A 157 47.36 -27.24 -23.47
C MET A 157 47.76 -27.90 -24.79
N SER A 158 48.90 -27.53 -25.39
CA SER A 158 49.44 -28.26 -26.54
C SER A 158 49.83 -29.69 -26.20
N ALA A 159 50.08 -29.99 -24.92
CA ALA A 159 50.35 -31.35 -24.44
C ALA A 159 49.05 -32.07 -24.00
N LEU A 160 48.13 -31.36 -23.34
CA LEU A 160 46.93 -31.97 -22.75
C LEU A 160 45.74 -32.10 -23.73
N SER A 161 45.53 -31.10 -24.57
CA SER A 161 44.42 -31.05 -25.52
C SER A 161 44.72 -30.08 -26.68
N PRO A 162 45.56 -30.51 -27.64
CA PRO A 162 46.00 -29.65 -28.75
C PRO A 162 44.85 -29.06 -29.57
N GLN A 163 43.74 -29.79 -29.71
CA GLN A 163 42.56 -29.36 -30.44
C GLN A 163 41.80 -28.20 -29.78
N HIS A 164 41.97 -27.99 -28.48
CA HIS A 164 41.28 -26.93 -27.71
C HIS A 164 42.22 -25.82 -27.24
N ASP A 165 43.53 -26.00 -27.42
CA ASP A 165 44.59 -25.09 -26.98
C ASP A 165 44.30 -23.62 -27.31
N ARG A 166 44.15 -23.30 -28.60
CA ARG A 166 43.90 -21.92 -29.04
C ARG A 166 42.64 -21.31 -28.43
N ALA A 167 41.56 -22.08 -28.33
CA ALA A 167 40.30 -21.60 -27.77
C ALA A 167 40.41 -21.29 -26.27
N VAL A 168 41.18 -22.11 -25.52
CA VAL A 168 41.46 -21.86 -24.09
C VAL A 168 42.35 -20.62 -23.93
N GLN A 169 43.38 -20.46 -24.77
CA GLN A 169 44.27 -19.28 -24.73
C GLN A 169 43.49 -17.98 -24.91
N GLU A 170 42.71 -17.88 -26.00
CA GLU A 170 41.96 -16.67 -26.36
C GLU A 170 40.94 -16.31 -25.27
N ARG A 171 40.18 -17.30 -24.76
CA ARG A 171 39.20 -17.07 -23.68
C ARG A 171 39.86 -16.73 -22.35
N ALA A 172 40.95 -17.41 -21.97
CA ALA A 172 41.62 -17.14 -20.69
C ALA A 172 42.20 -15.71 -20.65
N ALA A 173 42.80 -15.25 -21.75
CA ALA A 173 43.28 -13.88 -21.86
C ALA A 173 42.13 -12.86 -21.76
N ALA A 174 41.03 -13.08 -22.49
CA ALA A 174 39.86 -12.22 -22.43
C ALA A 174 39.24 -12.13 -21.02
N TYR A 175 39.07 -13.27 -20.34
CA TYR A 175 38.57 -13.32 -18.97
C TYR A 175 39.50 -12.65 -17.97
N TYR A 176 40.82 -12.82 -18.11
CA TYR A 176 41.79 -12.13 -17.27
C TYR A 176 41.71 -10.60 -17.44
N ASP A 177 41.65 -10.12 -18.68
CA ASP A 177 41.56 -8.70 -18.99
C ASP A 177 40.24 -8.08 -18.51
N GLU A 178 39.14 -8.82 -18.56
CA GLU A 178 37.84 -8.40 -18.03
C GLU A 178 37.86 -8.32 -16.51
N ALA A 179 38.31 -9.39 -15.85
CA ALA A 179 38.30 -9.51 -14.40
C ALA A 179 39.23 -8.51 -13.70
N THR A 180 40.38 -8.18 -14.30
CA THR A 180 41.30 -7.17 -13.76
C THR A 180 40.71 -5.75 -13.76
N ARG A 181 39.72 -5.49 -14.63
CA ARG A 181 38.96 -4.23 -14.70
C ARG A 181 37.69 -4.22 -13.86
N ALA A 182 37.30 -5.35 -13.26
CA ALA A 182 36.07 -5.47 -12.49
C ALA A 182 36.13 -4.61 -11.22
N PRO A 183 35.18 -3.70 -10.96
CA PRO A 183 35.21 -2.90 -9.75
C PRO A 183 34.93 -3.77 -8.51
N ALA A 184 35.65 -3.48 -7.42
CA ALA A 184 35.34 -4.05 -6.12
C ALA A 184 34.01 -3.49 -5.59
N GLY A 185 32.94 -4.30 -5.68
CA GLY A 185 31.63 -3.96 -5.14
C GLY A 185 31.53 -4.17 -3.63
N PRO A 186 30.46 -3.63 -3.00
CA PRO A 186 30.26 -3.73 -1.55
C PRO A 186 30.01 -5.18 -1.13
N SER A 187 30.35 -5.52 0.11
CA SER A 187 30.02 -6.84 0.70
C SER A 187 28.56 -6.96 1.11
N THR A 188 27.92 -5.83 1.43
CA THR A 188 26.53 -5.73 1.87
C THR A 188 25.95 -4.40 1.39
N ALA A 189 24.66 -4.38 1.08
CA ALA A 189 23.94 -3.15 0.75
C ALA A 189 22.51 -3.19 1.31
N SER A 190 21.95 -2.01 1.54
CA SER A 190 20.60 -1.82 2.05
C SER A 190 20.05 -0.48 1.57
N GLY A 191 18.75 -0.27 1.70
CA GLY A 191 18.15 1.02 1.36
C GLY A 191 16.68 1.13 1.72
N SER A 192 16.10 2.26 1.35
CA SER A 192 14.70 2.61 1.53
C SER A 192 14.20 3.51 0.40
N LEU A 193 12.88 3.57 0.25
CA LEU A 193 12.23 4.54 -0.61
C LEU A 193 11.72 5.71 0.23
N VAL A 194 12.05 6.94 -0.16
CA VAL A 194 11.62 8.14 0.54
C VAL A 194 10.60 8.89 -0.32
N PHE A 195 9.40 9.06 0.21
CA PHE A 195 8.29 9.71 -0.49
C PHE A 195 8.11 11.14 -0.05
N THR A 196 7.72 12.00 -1.00
CA THR A 196 7.27 13.37 -0.72
C THR A 196 5.89 13.62 -1.33
N THR A 197 5.16 14.54 -0.72
CA THR A 197 3.90 15.09 -1.24
C THR A 197 4.13 16.56 -1.56
N ASP A 198 3.63 17.00 -2.71
CA ASP A 198 3.61 18.43 -3.04
C ASP A 198 2.62 19.15 -2.12
N ALA A 199 3.05 20.26 -1.50
CA ALA A 199 2.22 21.01 -0.57
C ALA A 199 1.03 21.72 -1.23
N ALA A 200 1.10 22.00 -2.54
CA ALA A 200 0.05 22.66 -3.30
C ALA A 200 -0.88 21.67 -4.03
N ASP A 201 -0.43 20.43 -4.28
CA ASP A 201 -1.22 19.42 -4.99
C ASP A 201 -0.98 18.02 -4.41
N HIS A 202 -1.94 17.53 -3.61
CA HIS A 202 -1.88 16.20 -3.02
C HIS A 202 -1.70 15.08 -4.05
N ARG A 203 -2.02 15.32 -5.33
CA ARG A 203 -1.86 14.35 -6.42
C ARG A 203 -0.45 14.25 -6.98
N ARG A 204 0.48 15.08 -6.48
CA ARG A 204 1.87 15.13 -6.93
C ARG A 204 2.83 14.82 -5.79
N GLY A 205 4.03 14.40 -6.17
CA GLY A 205 5.07 14.05 -5.23
C GLY A 205 6.29 13.49 -5.92
N THR A 206 7.23 13.00 -5.11
CA THR A 206 8.40 12.27 -5.61
C THR A 206 8.65 11.01 -4.80
N VAL A 207 9.35 10.06 -5.40
CA VAL A 207 10.00 8.95 -4.70
C VAL A 207 11.50 9.04 -4.95
N ARG A 208 12.29 9.00 -3.87
CA ARG A 208 13.76 8.95 -3.93
C ARG A 208 14.25 7.59 -3.47
N VAL A 209 15.23 7.06 -4.19
CA VAL A 209 15.95 5.84 -3.81
C VAL A 209 17.11 6.22 -2.91
N ASP A 210 17.07 5.81 -1.65
CA ASP A 210 18.16 6.03 -0.69
C ASP A 210 18.80 4.70 -0.31
N THR A 211 20.08 4.53 -0.65
CA THR A 211 20.80 3.26 -0.51
C THR A 211 22.20 3.49 0.04
N THR A 212 22.74 2.48 0.73
CA THR A 212 24.08 2.52 1.32
C THR A 212 25.21 2.30 0.30
N ALA A 213 24.87 1.87 -0.92
CA ALA A 213 25.80 1.66 -2.02
C ALA A 213 25.14 1.96 -3.37
N ALA A 214 25.96 2.24 -4.38
CA ALA A 214 25.48 2.39 -5.76
C ALA A 214 24.85 1.08 -6.25
N ALA A 215 23.57 1.16 -6.62
CA ALA A 215 22.76 0.05 -7.06
C ALA A 215 21.73 0.51 -8.10
N THR A 216 21.33 -0.42 -8.96
CA THR A 216 20.22 -0.24 -9.90
C THR A 216 19.16 -1.30 -9.64
N GLY A 217 17.90 -0.99 -9.94
CA GLY A 217 16.81 -1.89 -9.61
C GLY A 217 15.48 -1.51 -10.23
N THR A 218 14.44 -2.18 -9.75
CA THR A 218 13.06 -1.96 -10.16
C THR A 218 12.27 -1.44 -8.98
N ILE A 219 11.39 -0.45 -9.20
CA ILE A 219 10.45 0.06 -8.20
C ILE A 219 9.04 -0.17 -8.69
N THR A 220 8.16 -0.66 -7.82
CA THR A 220 6.71 -0.75 -8.06
C THR A 220 5.98 0.08 -7.02
N LEU A 221 5.10 0.97 -7.50
CA LEU A 221 4.30 1.88 -6.70
C LEU A 221 2.89 1.33 -6.47
N THR A 222 2.32 1.68 -5.33
CA THR A 222 0.92 1.48 -4.97
C THR A 222 0.25 2.84 -4.80
N ASN A 223 -0.96 3.01 -5.34
CA ASN A 223 -1.72 4.26 -5.38
C ASN A 223 -1.02 5.43 -6.11
N ALA A 224 0.00 5.13 -6.93
CA ALA A 224 0.69 6.12 -7.74
C ALA A 224 1.30 5.47 -9.00
N VAL A 225 1.65 6.33 -9.94
CA VAL A 225 2.39 6.01 -11.16
C VAL A 225 3.55 6.99 -11.32
N PHE A 226 4.60 6.57 -12.02
CA PHE A 226 5.69 7.46 -12.39
C PHE A 226 5.18 8.49 -13.40
N ALA A 227 5.48 9.77 -13.16
CA ALA A 227 4.89 10.88 -13.93
C ALA A 227 5.29 10.88 -15.40
N GLU A 228 6.49 10.36 -15.72
CA GLU A 228 7.03 10.29 -17.08
C GLU A 228 6.42 9.16 -17.89
N SER A 229 6.32 7.96 -17.32
CA SER A 229 5.85 6.76 -18.03
C SER A 229 4.35 6.49 -17.87
N GLY A 230 3.71 7.04 -16.84
CA GLY A 230 2.35 6.68 -16.46
C GLY A 230 2.19 5.25 -15.92
N SER A 231 3.31 4.52 -15.73
CA SER A 231 3.35 3.15 -15.22
C SER A 231 3.52 3.14 -13.70
N PRO A 232 2.94 2.17 -12.96
CA PRO A 232 3.27 1.95 -11.55
C PRO A 232 4.67 1.37 -11.35
N THR A 233 5.30 0.84 -12.40
CA THR A 233 6.63 0.21 -12.34
C THR A 233 7.65 1.02 -13.12
N LEU A 234 8.83 1.22 -12.50
CA LEU A 234 10.01 1.83 -13.10
C LEU A 234 11.16 0.82 -13.06
N GLU A 235 11.67 0.47 -14.24
CA GLU A 235 12.88 -0.32 -14.41
C GLU A 235 14.11 0.56 -14.38
N SER A 236 15.27 -0.03 -14.04
CA SER A 236 16.56 0.68 -14.02
C SER A 236 16.58 1.94 -13.14
N ALA A 237 15.80 1.95 -12.06
CA ALA A 237 15.88 2.98 -11.04
C ALA A 237 17.28 2.96 -10.43
N ALA A 238 17.88 4.14 -10.24
CA ALA A 238 19.24 4.30 -9.78
C ALA A 238 19.29 4.89 -8.37
N SER A 239 20.26 4.42 -7.60
CA SER A 239 20.54 4.93 -6.26
C SER A 239 20.75 6.45 -6.26
N GLY A 240 20.19 7.13 -5.26
CA GLY A 240 20.27 8.59 -5.11
C GLY A 240 19.37 9.38 -6.07
N SER A 241 18.69 8.74 -7.02
CA SER A 241 17.80 9.41 -7.97
C SER A 241 16.43 9.68 -7.36
N THR A 242 15.81 10.77 -7.80
CA THR A 242 14.47 11.18 -7.42
C THR A 242 13.57 11.16 -8.65
N TYR A 243 12.43 10.49 -8.53
CA TYR A 243 11.47 10.32 -9.62
C TYR A 243 10.14 10.99 -9.27
N ALA A 244 9.61 11.78 -10.20
CA ALA A 244 8.30 12.39 -10.04
C ALA A 244 7.20 11.34 -10.13
N ILE A 245 6.19 11.45 -9.26
CA ILE A 245 5.04 10.55 -9.21
C ILE A 245 3.73 11.33 -9.29
N ARG A 246 2.70 10.68 -9.85
CA ARG A 246 1.32 11.13 -9.83
C ARG A 246 0.46 10.11 -9.12
N THR A 247 -0.43 10.56 -8.26
CA THR A 247 -1.28 9.65 -7.49
C THR A 247 -2.36 9.04 -8.39
N ALA A 248 -2.67 7.78 -8.14
CA ALA A 248 -3.81 7.07 -8.67
C ALA A 248 -4.64 6.56 -7.48
N PRO A 249 -5.47 7.42 -6.86
CA PRO A 249 -6.19 7.06 -5.65
C PRO A 249 -7.14 5.87 -5.92
N PRO A 250 -7.21 4.89 -5.01
CA PRO A 250 -8.02 3.68 -5.22
C PRO A 250 -9.52 3.97 -5.15
N THR A 251 -9.92 5.01 -4.42
CA THR A 251 -11.31 5.44 -4.28
C THR A 251 -11.34 6.96 -4.13
N GLU A 252 -12.23 7.60 -4.86
CA GLU A 252 -12.41 9.05 -4.81
C GLU A 252 -12.90 9.52 -3.43
N GLY A 253 -12.39 10.67 -2.96
CA GLY A 253 -12.74 11.26 -1.66
C GLY A 253 -12.15 10.55 -0.43
N ARG A 254 -11.58 9.35 -0.58
CA ARG A 254 -10.93 8.64 0.53
C ARG A 254 -9.51 9.15 0.74
N ALA A 255 -9.08 9.28 2.00
CA ALA A 255 -7.66 9.48 2.32
C ALA A 255 -6.84 8.26 1.87
N TYR A 256 -5.63 8.47 1.39
CA TYR A 256 -4.79 7.38 0.88
C TYR A 256 -3.31 7.64 1.10
N THR A 257 -2.55 6.56 1.12
CA THR A 257 -1.09 6.59 1.23
C THR A 257 -0.49 6.07 -0.07
N VAL A 258 0.50 6.78 -0.60
CA VAL A 258 1.37 6.24 -1.64
C VAL A 258 2.47 5.42 -0.97
N SER A 259 2.76 4.25 -1.53
CA SER A 259 3.87 3.41 -1.08
C SER A 259 4.54 2.73 -2.26
N GLY A 260 5.69 2.13 -2.01
CA GLY A 260 6.38 1.34 -3.01
C GLY A 260 7.31 0.30 -2.41
N THR A 261 7.64 -0.68 -3.23
CA THR A 261 8.66 -1.68 -2.98
C THR A 261 9.58 -1.78 -4.18
N GLY A 262 10.79 -2.30 -3.99
CA GLY A 262 11.70 -2.50 -5.09
C GLY A 262 12.84 -3.45 -4.75
N ARG A 263 13.41 -4.05 -5.79
CA ARG A 263 14.58 -4.94 -5.69
C ARG A 263 15.75 -4.32 -6.43
N PHE A 264 16.89 -4.24 -5.75
CA PHE A 264 18.09 -3.57 -6.23
C PHE A 264 19.30 -4.50 -6.23
N ASP A 265 20.21 -4.26 -7.17
CA ASP A 265 21.46 -4.98 -7.36
C ASP A 265 22.64 -4.02 -7.25
N ALA A 266 23.50 -4.24 -6.25
CA ALA A 266 24.71 -3.46 -5.99
C ALA A 266 25.96 -4.07 -6.64
N GLY A 267 25.79 -5.03 -7.56
CA GLY A 267 26.88 -5.69 -8.25
C GLY A 267 27.48 -6.87 -7.49
N LEU A 268 28.72 -7.21 -7.85
CA LEU A 268 29.46 -8.33 -7.27
C LEU A 268 30.27 -7.85 -6.07
N PRO A 269 30.19 -8.53 -4.91
CA PRO A 269 31.04 -8.24 -3.78
C PRO A 269 32.50 -8.60 -4.11
N ALA A 270 33.44 -7.89 -3.49
CA ALA A 270 34.85 -8.25 -3.42
C ALA A 270 35.10 -9.45 -2.48
N ALA A 271 34.42 -10.56 -2.76
CA ALA A 271 34.45 -11.77 -1.95
C ALA A 271 34.18 -13.00 -2.82
N VAL A 272 34.60 -14.17 -2.37
CA VAL A 272 34.33 -15.47 -3.01
C VAL A 272 33.83 -16.46 -1.97
N ARG A 273 33.15 -17.52 -2.40
CA ARG A 273 32.92 -18.67 -1.50
C ARG A 273 34.23 -19.44 -1.37
N HIS A 274 34.77 -19.55 -0.17
CA HIS A 274 36.13 -20.01 0.05
C HIS A 274 36.18 -21.45 0.54
N PHE A 275 37.03 -22.26 -0.08
CA PHE A 275 37.21 -23.66 0.28
C PHE A 275 38.68 -23.99 0.51
N THR A 276 38.95 -24.86 1.48
CA THR A 276 40.30 -25.35 1.77
C THR A 276 40.33 -26.87 1.86
N THR A 277 41.38 -27.47 1.32
CA THR A 277 41.64 -28.91 1.41
C THR A 277 43.04 -29.11 2.01
N PRO A 278 43.19 -29.85 3.12
CA PRO A 278 44.50 -30.06 3.73
C PRO A 278 45.51 -30.64 2.72
N GLY A 279 46.65 -29.95 2.54
CA GLY A 279 47.70 -30.36 1.61
C GLY A 279 47.38 -30.12 0.13
N GLY A 280 46.22 -29.53 -0.19
CA GLY A 280 45.83 -29.12 -1.54
C GLY A 280 45.73 -27.60 -1.67
N GLN A 281 45.53 -27.15 -2.90
CA GLN A 281 45.22 -25.76 -3.22
C GLN A 281 43.90 -25.30 -2.58
N GLU A 282 43.81 -24.02 -2.24
CA GLU A 282 42.54 -23.39 -1.89
C GLU A 282 41.73 -23.13 -3.17
N THR A 283 40.39 -23.16 -3.06
CA THR A 283 39.51 -22.89 -4.20
C THR A 283 38.44 -21.85 -3.90
N ALA A 284 38.02 -21.14 -4.95
CA ALA A 284 36.97 -20.13 -4.93
C ALA A 284 35.75 -20.61 -5.72
N GLY A 285 34.60 -20.62 -5.06
CA GLY A 285 33.27 -20.69 -5.65
C GLY A 285 32.61 -19.31 -5.76
N PRO A 286 31.40 -19.22 -6.34
CA PRO A 286 30.70 -17.97 -6.53
C PRO A 286 30.24 -17.39 -5.18
N ALA A 287 30.47 -16.08 -4.96
CA ALA A 287 29.79 -15.34 -3.89
C ALA A 287 28.45 -14.74 -4.34
N GLY A 288 28.13 -14.83 -5.63
CA GLY A 288 26.92 -14.26 -6.19
C GLY A 288 26.96 -12.73 -6.20
N ARG A 289 25.78 -12.12 -6.33
CA ARG A 289 25.58 -10.67 -6.41
C ARG A 289 24.98 -10.15 -5.10
N VAL A 290 25.30 -8.91 -4.73
CA VAL A 290 24.66 -8.23 -3.61
C VAL A 290 23.33 -7.67 -4.08
N GLN A 291 22.25 -8.31 -3.65
CA GLN A 291 20.88 -7.90 -3.93
C GLN A 291 20.14 -7.62 -2.63
N PHE A 292 19.26 -6.62 -2.66
CA PHE A 292 18.48 -6.22 -1.49
C PHE A 292 17.13 -5.64 -1.91
N GLU A 293 16.18 -5.71 -0.98
CA GLU A 293 14.85 -5.13 -1.13
C GLU A 293 14.82 -3.75 -0.46
N VAL A 294 14.02 -2.84 -1.03
CA VAL A 294 13.71 -1.53 -0.47
C VAL A 294 12.20 -1.37 -0.37
N SER A 295 11.76 -0.58 0.61
CA SER A 295 10.36 -0.19 0.74
C SER A 295 10.24 1.20 1.34
N GLY A 296 9.06 1.79 1.21
CA GLY A 296 8.72 3.08 1.82
C GLY A 296 7.29 3.50 1.53
N ALA A 297 6.83 4.52 2.23
CA ALA A 297 5.51 5.12 2.06
C ALA A 297 5.54 6.61 2.41
N ASP A 298 4.46 7.33 2.08
CA ASP A 298 4.26 8.68 2.60
C ASP A 298 4.32 8.68 4.14
N ALA A 299 4.89 9.74 4.72
CA ALA A 299 4.98 9.90 6.17
C ALA A 299 3.60 10.11 6.83
N ALA A 300 2.62 10.60 6.08
CA ALA A 300 1.24 10.78 6.50
C ALA A 300 0.28 10.52 5.31
N PRO A 301 -0.98 10.14 5.56
CA PRO A 301 -1.97 10.00 4.51
C PRO A 301 -2.19 11.33 3.77
N ARG A 302 -2.48 11.22 2.48
CA ARG A 302 -2.91 12.33 1.63
C ARG A 302 -4.43 12.46 1.72
N PHE A 303 -4.90 13.67 1.97
CA PHE A 303 -6.32 14.00 2.02
C PHE A 303 -6.70 14.78 0.76
N PRO A 304 -7.54 14.23 -0.13
CA PRO A 304 -8.13 15.00 -1.22
C PRO A 304 -8.86 16.24 -0.68
N PRO A 305 -8.69 17.42 -1.30
CA PRO A 305 -9.38 18.63 -0.86
C PRO A 305 -10.90 18.46 -1.01
N PHE A 306 -11.65 19.13 -0.15
CA PHE A 306 -13.10 19.11 -0.12
C PHE A 306 -13.64 20.46 0.35
N SER A 307 -14.53 21.08 -0.42
CA SER A 307 -15.21 22.33 -0.02
C SER A 307 -16.73 22.13 -0.09
N PRO A 308 -17.42 21.91 1.03
CA PRO A 308 -18.87 21.78 1.05
C PRO A 308 -19.59 23.14 0.90
N ALA A 309 -20.77 23.14 0.30
CA ALA A 309 -21.69 24.27 0.29
C ALA A 309 -23.13 23.77 0.44
N ILE A 310 -24.02 24.68 0.81
CA ILE A 310 -25.46 24.41 1.00
C ILE A 310 -26.29 25.29 0.07
N SER A 311 -27.41 24.74 -0.39
CA SER A 311 -28.56 25.49 -0.91
C SER A 311 -29.82 25.07 -0.17
N THR A 312 -30.75 26.00 0.02
CA THR A 312 -31.95 25.77 0.84
C THR A 312 -33.25 26.06 0.10
N GLN A 313 -34.31 25.40 0.57
CA GLN A 313 -35.68 25.65 0.16
C GLN A 313 -36.62 25.46 1.36
N VAL A 314 -37.33 26.52 1.75
CA VAL A 314 -38.35 26.41 2.80
C VAL A 314 -39.47 25.45 2.37
N ALA A 315 -39.94 24.63 3.31
CA ALA A 315 -41.01 23.67 3.02
C ALA A 315 -42.33 24.37 2.63
N GLN A 316 -42.59 25.52 3.28
CA GLN A 316 -43.73 26.38 2.98
C GLN A 316 -43.30 27.85 3.04
N ARG A 317 -43.55 28.59 1.96
CA ARG A 317 -43.31 30.03 1.92
C ARG A 317 -44.33 30.80 2.76
N ASP A 318 -45.61 30.45 2.68
CA ASP A 318 -46.66 31.09 3.50
C ASP A 318 -47.08 30.13 4.63
N ALA A 319 -46.83 30.51 5.88
CA ALA A 319 -47.12 29.70 7.06
C ALA A 319 -48.08 30.42 8.01
N ALA A 320 -48.91 29.65 8.72
CA ALA A 320 -49.82 30.17 9.76
C ALA A 320 -49.15 30.32 11.13
N GLY A 321 -47.84 30.04 11.23
CA GLY A 321 -47.11 29.83 12.48
C GLY A 321 -46.59 28.40 12.62
N GLY A 322 -46.04 28.07 13.80
CA GLY A 322 -45.49 26.75 14.10
C GLY A 322 -43.99 26.62 13.83
N PRO A 323 -43.43 25.40 13.77
CA PRO A 323 -41.99 25.21 13.61
C PRO A 323 -41.51 25.70 12.24
N TYR A 324 -40.38 26.40 12.22
CA TYR A 324 -39.67 26.72 11.00
C TYR A 324 -39.13 25.42 10.38
N THR A 325 -39.45 25.19 9.11
CA THR A 325 -39.05 23.96 8.40
C THR A 325 -38.31 24.32 7.12
N ASP A 326 -37.11 23.75 6.98
CA ASP A 326 -36.21 24.00 5.85
C ASP A 326 -35.77 22.69 5.20
N GLU A 327 -35.57 22.72 3.89
CA GLU A 327 -35.02 21.64 3.09
C GLU A 327 -33.61 22.03 2.63
N VAL A 328 -32.61 21.31 3.15
CA VAL A 328 -31.19 21.64 3.02
C VAL A 328 -30.52 20.65 2.07
N THR A 329 -29.96 21.15 0.97
CA THR A 329 -29.19 20.35 0.01
C THR A 329 -27.71 20.67 0.14
N PHE A 330 -26.89 19.64 0.34
CA PHE A 330 -25.44 19.77 0.40
C PHE A 330 -24.79 19.45 -0.94
N THR A 331 -23.73 20.18 -1.28
CA THR A 331 -22.93 19.97 -2.49
C THR A 331 -21.44 20.09 -2.17
N ALA A 332 -20.59 19.54 -3.05
CA ALA A 332 -19.15 19.78 -3.03
C ALA A 332 -18.82 20.79 -4.15
N THR A 333 -18.38 22.00 -3.80
CA THR A 333 -17.99 23.02 -4.80
C THR A 333 -16.57 22.79 -5.30
N GLU A 334 -15.73 22.15 -4.49
CA GLU A 334 -14.39 21.71 -4.86
C GLU A 334 -14.12 20.30 -4.33
N GLY A 335 -13.44 19.51 -5.15
CA GLY A 335 -13.08 18.15 -4.82
C GLY A 335 -14.29 17.22 -4.77
N SER A 336 -14.17 16.19 -3.94
CA SER A 336 -15.15 15.11 -3.86
C SER A 336 -15.57 14.93 -2.42
N TRP A 337 -16.82 14.48 -2.19
CA TRP A 337 -17.28 14.24 -0.83
C TRP A 337 -16.40 13.20 -0.14
N PRO A 338 -15.88 13.48 1.07
CA PRO A 338 -14.92 12.62 1.72
C PRO A 338 -15.57 11.30 2.15
N ARG A 339 -14.79 10.21 2.09
CA ARG A 339 -15.28 8.86 2.37
C ARG A 339 -14.48 8.16 3.46
N ALA A 340 -15.18 7.38 4.27
CA ALA A 340 -14.59 6.45 5.20
C ALA A 340 -14.02 5.20 4.49
N ASP A 341 -13.34 4.34 5.26
CA ASP A 341 -12.73 3.12 4.74
C ASP A 341 -13.73 2.09 4.20
N ASP A 342 -14.94 2.07 4.74
CA ASP A 342 -16.05 1.23 4.28
C ASP A 342 -16.79 1.80 3.05
N GLY A 343 -16.37 2.97 2.57
CA GLY A 343 -16.96 3.67 1.43
C GLY A 343 -18.15 4.56 1.77
N SER A 344 -18.62 4.59 3.03
CA SER A 344 -19.65 5.53 3.47
C SER A 344 -19.15 6.98 3.36
N TYR A 345 -20.08 7.92 3.22
CA TYR A 345 -19.76 9.34 3.24
C TYR A 345 -19.38 9.76 4.67
N LEU A 346 -18.37 10.61 4.80
CA LEU A 346 -18.14 11.25 6.10
C LEU A 346 -19.25 12.28 6.35
N PRO A 347 -19.81 12.33 7.58
CA PRO A 347 -20.90 13.23 7.92
C PRO A 347 -20.40 14.67 8.04
N VAL A 348 -21.08 15.59 7.36
CA VAL A 348 -20.83 17.04 7.44
C VAL A 348 -21.90 17.68 8.31
N THR A 349 -21.47 18.50 9.27
CA THR A 349 -22.35 19.23 10.18
C THR A 349 -22.47 20.69 9.75
N ALA A 350 -23.69 21.19 9.68
CA ALA A 350 -24.01 22.58 9.38
C ALA A 350 -24.86 23.17 10.50
N SER A 351 -24.71 24.48 10.69
CA SER A 351 -25.48 25.24 11.68
C SER A 351 -26.10 26.45 11.02
N ALA A 352 -27.35 26.77 11.37
CA ALA A 352 -28.04 27.95 10.88
C ALA A 352 -28.47 28.87 12.01
N VAL A 353 -28.51 30.17 11.72
CA VAL A 353 -29.22 31.16 12.54
C VAL A 353 -30.45 31.60 11.76
N VAL A 354 -31.63 31.56 12.40
CA VAL A 354 -32.88 32.02 11.80
C VAL A 354 -33.21 33.40 12.33
N TYR A 355 -33.37 34.35 11.40
CA TYR A 355 -33.71 35.74 11.70
C TYR A 355 -35.16 36.02 11.34
N ARG A 356 -35.78 36.97 12.05
CA ARG A 356 -37.10 37.52 11.72
C ARG A 356 -37.00 39.01 11.41
N THR A 357 -37.48 39.41 10.24
CA THR A 357 -37.57 40.82 9.80
C THR A 357 -39.03 41.23 9.56
N ASP A 358 -39.30 42.53 9.68
CA ASP A 358 -40.64 43.10 9.41
C ASP A 358 -40.93 43.25 7.91
N THR A 359 -39.87 43.39 7.10
CA THR A 359 -39.95 43.49 5.63
C THR A 359 -39.23 42.32 4.99
N GLU A 360 -39.66 41.93 3.80
CA GLU A 360 -39.01 40.87 3.04
C GLU A 360 -37.53 41.25 2.78
N PRO A 361 -36.58 40.39 3.17
CA PRO A 361 -35.18 40.67 2.94
C PRO A 361 -34.86 40.64 1.44
N VAL A 362 -33.93 41.50 1.02
CA VAL A 362 -33.40 41.48 -0.35
C VAL A 362 -32.21 40.52 -0.38
N ALA A 363 -32.13 39.68 -1.42
CA ALA A 363 -31.02 38.74 -1.61
C ALA A 363 -29.66 39.45 -1.56
N GLY A 364 -28.77 38.94 -0.71
CA GLY A 364 -27.42 39.47 -0.49
C GLY A 364 -27.37 40.72 0.40
N SER A 365 -28.48 41.11 1.04
CA SER A 365 -28.45 42.16 2.06
C SER A 365 -27.64 41.76 3.30
N ALA A 366 -27.23 42.74 4.10
CA ALA A 366 -26.47 42.48 5.33
C ALA A 366 -27.30 41.67 6.34
N LEU A 367 -26.62 40.83 7.13
CA LEU A 367 -27.27 40.08 8.19
C LEU A 367 -27.92 41.05 9.21
N PRO A 368 -29.15 40.76 9.67
CA PRO A 368 -29.75 41.46 10.79
C PRO A 368 -28.90 41.32 12.07
N GLY A 369 -29.09 42.24 13.02
CA GLY A 369 -28.45 42.14 14.34
C GLY A 369 -29.02 41.00 15.19
N ASP A 370 -28.36 40.72 16.32
CA ASP A 370 -28.72 39.64 17.24
C ASP A 370 -30.16 39.78 17.78
N GLU A 371 -30.72 41.00 17.82
CA GLU A 371 -32.10 41.26 18.21
C GLU A 371 -33.16 40.63 17.28
N ALA A 372 -32.78 40.36 16.03
CA ALA A 372 -33.64 39.73 15.05
C ALA A 372 -33.52 38.20 15.07
N MET A 373 -32.57 37.63 15.83
CA MET A 373 -32.40 36.19 15.94
C MET A 373 -33.58 35.56 16.69
N VAL A 374 -34.19 34.56 16.06
CA VAL A 374 -35.30 33.78 16.65
C VAL A 374 -34.81 32.46 17.23
N GLY A 375 -33.84 31.84 16.58
CA GLY A 375 -33.24 30.61 17.07
C GLY A 375 -32.22 30.03 16.10
N THR A 376 -31.72 28.85 16.45
CA THR A 376 -30.69 28.15 15.67
C THR A 376 -31.17 26.80 15.20
N LEU A 377 -30.59 26.32 14.10
CA LEU A 377 -30.77 24.96 13.58
C LEU A 377 -29.40 24.28 13.50
N GLN A 378 -29.37 22.97 13.63
CA GLN A 378 -28.17 22.17 13.42
C GLN A 378 -28.54 20.89 12.69
N LEU A 379 -27.80 20.59 11.62
CA LEU A 379 -28.04 19.44 10.76
C LEU A 379 -26.73 18.71 10.52
N THR A 380 -26.78 17.38 10.47
CA THR A 380 -25.63 16.55 10.09
C THR A 380 -26.07 15.56 9.03
N THR A 381 -25.32 15.47 7.93
CA THR A 381 -25.64 14.55 6.83
C THR A 381 -25.50 13.10 7.29
N ASP A 382 -26.35 12.22 6.75
CA ASP A 382 -26.30 10.79 7.01
C ASP A 382 -25.15 10.11 6.23
N PRO A 383 -24.34 9.21 6.83
CA PRO A 383 -23.23 8.55 6.13
C PRO A 383 -23.61 7.69 4.92
N ALA A 384 -24.83 7.15 4.87
CA ALA A 384 -25.28 6.37 3.71
C ALA A 384 -25.76 7.27 2.57
N THR A 385 -26.39 8.39 2.91
CA THR A 385 -27.01 9.31 1.94
C THR A 385 -26.04 10.38 1.45
N GLY A 386 -25.23 10.96 2.34
CA GLY A 386 -24.27 12.02 2.03
C GLY A 386 -24.92 13.19 1.29
N PRO A 387 -24.33 13.68 0.18
CA PRO A 387 -24.88 14.79 -0.60
C PRO A 387 -25.94 14.40 -1.63
N THR A 388 -26.44 13.16 -1.63
CA THR A 388 -27.25 12.63 -2.74
C THR A 388 -28.74 12.97 -2.65
N ALA A 389 -29.20 13.47 -1.50
CA ALA A 389 -30.58 13.87 -1.27
C ALA A 389 -30.64 15.10 -0.34
N PRO A 390 -31.73 15.89 -0.44
CA PRO A 390 -31.99 16.95 0.52
C PRO A 390 -32.33 16.39 1.92
N TYR A 391 -32.13 17.23 2.93
CA TYR A 391 -32.43 16.95 4.33
C TYR A 391 -33.47 17.95 4.85
N THR A 392 -34.59 17.45 5.36
CA THR A 392 -35.59 18.29 6.02
C THR A 392 -35.26 18.45 7.49
N ILE A 393 -35.29 19.68 7.99
CA ILE A 393 -35.15 20.00 9.42
C ILE A 393 -36.27 20.91 9.87
N ALA A 394 -36.80 20.64 11.07
CA ALA A 394 -37.78 21.48 11.75
C ALA A 394 -37.19 22.03 13.05
N SER A 395 -37.46 23.29 13.35
CA SER A 395 -37.07 23.90 14.62
C SER A 395 -37.80 23.27 15.81
N SER A 396 -37.15 23.28 16.97
CA SER A 396 -37.78 22.92 18.25
C SER A 396 -38.59 24.08 18.86
N TRP A 397 -38.44 25.28 18.31
CA TRP A 397 -39.16 26.50 18.66
C TRP A 397 -40.19 26.84 17.57
N GLU A 398 -41.16 27.68 17.91
CA GLU A 398 -42.24 28.07 17.00
C GLU A 398 -42.10 29.52 16.53
N MET A 399 -42.48 29.76 15.28
CA MET A 399 -42.69 31.07 14.71
C MET A 399 -44.04 31.61 15.17
N THR A 400 -44.04 32.48 16.18
CA THR A 400 -45.28 32.98 16.83
C THR A 400 -45.70 34.37 16.38
N THR A 401 -44.89 35.06 15.58
CA THR A 401 -45.09 36.48 15.26
C THR A 401 -45.11 36.67 13.75
N ALA A 402 -45.97 37.56 13.26
CA ALA A 402 -45.99 37.91 11.84
C ALA A 402 -44.63 38.47 11.39
N GLY A 403 -44.22 38.19 10.16
CA GLY A 403 -42.93 38.64 9.61
C GLY A 403 -42.30 37.63 8.65
N TYR A 404 -41.07 37.93 8.26
CA TYR A 404 -40.27 37.14 7.32
C TYR A 404 -39.15 36.42 8.08
N TYR A 405 -39.16 35.09 8.03
CA TYR A 405 -38.21 34.21 8.69
C TYR A 405 -37.22 33.67 7.67
N THR A 406 -35.92 33.79 7.95
CA THR A 406 -34.86 33.40 7.01
C THR A 406 -33.73 32.72 7.76
N ALA A 407 -33.47 31.45 7.41
CA ALA A 407 -32.30 30.72 7.90
C ALA A 407 -31.06 31.09 7.10
N VAL A 408 -29.94 31.29 7.79
CA VAL A 408 -28.63 31.47 7.17
C VAL A 408 -27.72 30.36 7.65
N TRP A 409 -27.41 29.43 6.74
CA TRP A 409 -26.56 28.28 7.06
C TRP A 409 -25.08 28.62 7.00
N SER A 410 -24.32 27.92 7.83
CA SER A 410 -22.87 28.01 7.91
C SER A 410 -22.24 26.63 8.06
N LEU A 411 -21.07 26.49 7.47
CA LEU A 411 -20.20 25.32 7.53
C LEU A 411 -18.83 25.80 7.98
N ARG A 412 -18.31 25.26 9.08
CA ARG A 412 -16.98 25.62 9.60
C ARG A 412 -16.19 24.37 9.91
N ALA A 413 -14.90 24.40 9.64
CA ALA A 413 -13.98 23.30 9.96
C ALA A 413 -14.02 22.94 11.46
N ALA A 414 -14.14 23.94 12.33
CA ALA A 414 -14.22 23.76 13.79
C ALA A 414 -15.46 22.99 14.26
N ASP A 415 -16.53 22.98 13.46
CA ASP A 415 -17.76 22.27 13.76
C ASP A 415 -17.77 20.84 13.18
N GLN A 416 -16.75 20.48 12.39
CA GLN A 416 -16.66 19.16 11.76
C GLN A 416 -15.93 18.14 12.63
N LEU A 417 -16.17 16.87 12.35
CA LEU A 417 -15.30 15.80 12.82
C LEU A 417 -13.86 16.01 12.30
N PRO A 418 -12.82 15.66 13.07
CA PRO A 418 -11.43 15.79 12.63
C PRO A 418 -11.13 15.12 11.29
N SER A 419 -11.82 14.00 10.99
CA SER A 419 -11.68 13.29 9.72
C SER A 419 -12.19 14.09 8.53
N VAL A 420 -13.22 14.92 8.68
CA VAL A 420 -13.72 15.82 7.62
C VAL A 420 -12.85 17.08 7.54
N ALA A 421 -12.48 17.65 8.69
CA ALA A 421 -11.64 18.84 8.76
C ALA A 421 -10.27 18.64 8.08
N ALA A 422 -9.75 17.40 8.09
CA ALA A 422 -8.53 17.03 7.36
C ALA A 422 -8.62 17.21 5.83
N HIS A 423 -9.83 17.15 5.25
CA HIS A 423 -10.07 17.38 3.82
C HIS A 423 -10.39 18.84 3.49
N THR A 424 -11.11 19.54 4.37
CA THR A 424 -11.49 20.95 4.16
C THR A 424 -10.36 21.93 4.47
N GLY A 425 -9.44 21.53 5.35
CA GLY A 425 -8.49 22.43 5.98
C GLY A 425 -9.07 23.08 7.24
N VAL A 426 -8.19 23.45 8.17
CA VAL A 426 -8.55 23.94 9.52
C VAL A 426 -9.21 25.32 9.52
N ASP A 427 -8.99 26.10 8.47
CA ASP A 427 -9.52 27.47 8.34
C ASP A 427 -10.77 27.56 7.47
N PHE A 428 -11.31 26.41 7.04
CA PHE A 428 -12.48 26.39 6.16
C PHE A 428 -13.70 27.01 6.86
N ALA A 429 -14.30 27.99 6.18
CA ALA A 429 -15.57 28.60 6.57
C ALA A 429 -16.37 28.95 5.32
N TRP A 430 -17.64 28.57 5.33
CA TRP A 430 -18.63 28.94 4.34
C TRP A 430 -19.89 29.43 5.04
N THR A 431 -20.55 30.44 4.47
CA THR A 431 -21.81 30.97 4.98
C THR A 431 -22.69 31.34 3.81
N GLU A 432 -23.95 30.94 3.91
CA GLU A 432 -24.97 31.23 2.92
C GLU A 432 -25.25 32.74 2.85
N ARG A 433 -25.68 33.22 1.69
CA ARG A 433 -26.11 34.62 1.55
C ARG A 433 -27.50 34.79 2.16
N PHE A 434 -27.73 35.91 2.84
CA PHE A 434 -29.00 36.23 3.46
C PHE A 434 -30.02 36.77 2.45
N GLY A 435 -31.29 36.38 2.61
CA GLY A 435 -32.43 36.97 1.92
C GLY A 435 -32.70 36.40 0.53
N GLU A 436 -32.17 35.22 0.20
CA GLU A 436 -32.56 34.53 -1.03
C GLU A 436 -34.03 34.08 -0.92
N PRO A 437 -34.87 34.27 -1.95
CA PRO A 437 -36.30 33.97 -1.85
C PRO A 437 -36.63 32.52 -1.44
N SER A 438 -35.76 31.56 -1.74
CA SER A 438 -35.92 30.16 -1.35
C SER A 438 -35.76 29.92 0.16
N GLN A 439 -35.15 30.85 0.89
CA GLN A 439 -34.91 30.78 2.34
C GLN A 439 -36.07 31.37 3.17
N VAL A 440 -37.02 32.07 2.55
CA VAL A 440 -37.95 32.96 3.24
C VAL A 440 -39.30 32.28 3.51
N THR A 441 -39.64 32.12 4.78
CA THR A 441 -40.99 31.80 5.24
C THR A 441 -41.68 33.07 5.75
N VAL A 442 -42.97 33.23 5.47
CA VAL A 442 -43.78 34.40 5.75
C VAL A 442 -44.92 34.00 6.67
N ILE A 443 -45.09 34.74 7.77
CA ILE A 443 -46.30 34.71 8.59
C ILE A 443 -47.04 36.01 8.39
N ALA A 444 -48.25 35.91 7.82
CA ALA A 444 -49.10 37.06 7.62
C ALA A 444 -49.56 37.67 8.96
N PRO A 445 -49.68 39.00 9.06
CA PRO A 445 -50.32 39.63 10.20
C PRO A 445 -51.78 39.15 10.31
N PRO A 446 -52.33 39.07 11.54
CA PRO A 446 -53.73 38.73 11.72
C PRO A 446 -54.60 39.73 10.94
N PRO A 447 -55.71 39.28 10.33
CA PRO A 447 -56.58 40.16 9.58
C PRO A 447 -57.04 41.32 10.48
N PRO A 448 -57.13 42.56 9.96
CA PRO A 448 -57.60 43.69 10.75
C PRO A 448 -58.97 43.34 11.33
N THR A 449 -59.13 43.55 12.64
CA THR A 449 -60.43 43.38 13.29
C THR A 449 -61.45 44.23 12.55
N PRO A 450 -62.59 43.68 12.09
CA PRO A 450 -63.60 44.47 11.40
C PRO A 450 -63.96 45.69 12.24
N ALA A 451 -63.80 46.89 11.69
CA ALA A 451 -64.33 48.09 12.32
C ALA A 451 -65.83 47.86 12.56
N ALA A 452 -66.29 48.11 13.79
CA ALA A 452 -67.69 47.93 14.13
C ALA A 452 -68.57 48.66 13.10
N THR A 453 -69.32 47.89 12.31
CA THR A 453 -70.36 48.43 11.43
C THR A 453 -71.30 49.30 12.28
N PRO A 454 -71.54 50.57 11.93
CA PRO A 454 -72.55 51.37 12.62
C PRO A 454 -73.89 50.65 12.59
N ALA A 455 -74.53 50.53 13.76
CA ALA A 455 -75.81 49.84 13.91
C ALA A 455 -76.84 50.43 12.93
N ALA A 456 -77.25 49.63 11.95
CA ALA A 456 -78.36 49.96 11.07
C ALA A 456 -79.68 49.84 11.85
N GLU A 457 -80.48 50.90 11.76
CA GLU A 457 -81.81 51.04 12.34
C GLU A 457 -82.78 49.99 11.76
N ALA A 458 -83.55 49.35 12.64
CA ALA A 458 -84.41 48.22 12.32
C ALA A 458 -85.72 48.65 11.61
N PRO A 459 -86.08 48.02 10.48
CA PRO A 459 -87.45 48.10 9.93
C PRO A 459 -88.37 46.99 10.48
N PRO A 460 -89.70 47.23 10.54
CA PRO A 460 -90.66 46.33 11.17
C PRO A 460 -91.09 45.16 10.28
N ALA A 461 -91.63 44.12 10.93
CA ALA A 461 -92.06 42.86 10.32
C ALA A 461 -93.51 42.87 9.80
N ALA A 462 -93.75 42.09 8.73
CA ALA A 462 -94.97 41.36 8.31
C ALA A 462 -94.92 41.14 6.78
N ALA A 463 -95.47 40.12 6.10
CA ALA A 463 -96.23 38.91 6.41
C ALA A 463 -96.17 37.97 5.17
N ALA A 464 -96.61 36.71 5.34
CA ALA A 464 -96.58 35.63 4.37
C ALA A 464 -97.67 35.69 3.27
N ALA A 465 -97.41 35.07 2.10
CA ALA A 465 -98.40 34.34 1.28
C ALA A 465 -97.72 33.45 0.21
N SER A 466 -98.23 32.21 0.06
CA SER A 466 -98.01 31.24 -1.04
C SER A 466 -99.30 31.18 -1.92
N PRO A 467 -99.55 30.24 -2.88
CA PRO A 467 -98.75 29.34 -3.75
C PRO A 467 -99.28 29.19 -5.22
N ALA A 468 -98.77 28.16 -5.95
CA ALA A 468 -99.30 27.41 -7.14
C ALA A 468 -98.95 27.96 -8.55
N GLU A 469 -98.67 27.19 -9.63
CA GLU A 469 -99.03 25.84 -10.14
C GLU A 469 -97.82 25.18 -10.88
N LEU A 470 -97.53 23.86 -10.82
CA LEU A 470 -97.97 22.72 -11.67
C LEU A 470 -97.86 22.95 -13.21
N ALA A 471 -97.37 22.06 -14.09
CA ALA A 471 -97.16 20.60 -14.06
C ALA A 471 -96.27 20.06 -15.22
N ALA A 472 -95.78 18.82 -15.01
CA ALA A 472 -95.64 17.66 -15.93
C ALA A 472 -94.72 17.76 -17.18
N THR A 473 -93.90 16.78 -17.59
CA THR A 473 -93.98 15.30 -17.76
C THR A 473 -92.53 14.81 -18.05
N GLY A 474 -92.05 13.57 -17.94
CA GLY A 474 -92.58 12.23 -17.64
C GLY A 474 -91.53 11.16 -17.98
N THR A 475 -91.70 9.95 -17.40
CA THR A 475 -91.37 8.57 -17.89
C THR A 475 -89.90 8.17 -18.19
N ASP A 476 -89.39 6.96 -17.91
CA ASP A 476 -89.86 5.76 -17.20
C ASP A 476 -88.72 4.72 -17.03
N ALA A 477 -88.95 3.77 -16.11
CA ALA A 477 -88.58 2.34 -16.08
C ALA A 477 -87.10 1.89 -16.27
N ALA A 478 -86.42 1.30 -15.28
CA ALA A 478 -86.60 0.00 -14.61
C ALA A 478 -85.70 -1.11 -15.22
N ALA A 479 -84.92 -1.77 -14.33
CA ALA A 479 -84.34 -3.14 -14.39
C ALA A 479 -82.91 -3.14 -13.80
N LEU A 480 -82.39 -4.13 -13.06
CA LEU A 480 -82.86 -5.39 -12.51
C LEU A 480 -81.83 -5.83 -11.44
N ARG A 481 -82.30 -6.41 -10.33
CA ARG A 481 -81.80 -7.58 -9.56
C ARG A 481 -80.30 -7.76 -9.19
N ALA A 482 -80.13 -8.08 -7.90
CA ALA A 482 -78.96 -8.55 -7.14
C ALA A 482 -78.53 -10.02 -7.47
N PRO A 483 -77.88 -10.78 -6.56
CA PRO A 483 -76.46 -10.80 -6.14
C PRO A 483 -75.79 -12.20 -6.36
N ALA A 484 -74.46 -12.35 -6.27
CA ALA A 484 -73.79 -13.64 -5.94
C ALA A 484 -72.27 -13.55 -5.69
N ALA A 485 -71.89 -13.68 -4.42
CA ALA A 485 -70.93 -14.60 -3.79
C ALA A 485 -69.76 -15.33 -4.54
N ILE A 486 -68.63 -15.42 -3.79
CA ILE A 486 -67.64 -16.53 -3.64
C ILE A 486 -66.31 -16.49 -4.44
N ALA A 487 -65.24 -16.22 -3.67
CA ALA A 487 -63.90 -16.84 -3.54
C ALA A 487 -63.02 -17.19 -4.76
N VAL A 488 -61.70 -16.94 -4.63
CA VAL A 488 -60.65 -17.98 -4.44
C VAL A 488 -59.28 -17.32 -4.24
N ALA A 489 -58.53 -17.86 -3.28
CA ALA A 489 -57.16 -17.52 -2.93
C ALA A 489 -56.13 -18.06 -3.94
N LEU A 490 -54.91 -17.52 -3.94
CA LEU A 490 -53.65 -18.28 -3.77
C LEU A 490 -52.44 -17.33 -3.89
N LEU A 491 -51.73 -17.16 -2.76
CA LEU A 491 -50.42 -16.52 -2.67
C LEU A 491 -49.34 -17.53 -3.05
N SER A 492 -48.42 -17.08 -3.90
CA SER A 492 -47.26 -17.81 -4.39
C SER A 492 -46.07 -17.75 -3.42
N LEU A 493 -45.49 -18.93 -3.19
CA LEU A 493 -44.05 -19.24 -2.96
C LEU A 493 -43.11 -18.27 -3.71
N GLY A 494 -41.89 -17.95 -3.29
CA GLY A 494 -41.05 -18.45 -2.21
C GLY A 494 -39.56 -18.14 -2.48
N VAL A 495 -38.74 -18.50 -1.49
CA VAL A 495 -37.30 -18.85 -1.58
C VAL A 495 -36.27 -17.71 -1.55
N ALA A 496 -35.68 -17.57 -0.35
CA ALA A 496 -34.35 -17.05 -0.11
C ALA A 496 -33.27 -18.01 -0.67
N ILE A 497 -32.28 -17.47 -1.38
CA ILE A 497 -31.04 -18.18 -1.73
C ILE A 497 -29.88 -17.48 -1.05
N VAL A 498 -29.39 -18.15 0.01
CA VAL A 498 -28.09 -17.91 0.62
C VAL A 498 -27.01 -18.49 -0.28
N SER A 499 -26.00 -17.67 -0.50
CA SER A 499 -24.74 -17.96 -1.15
C SER A 499 -23.92 -18.99 -0.37
N SER A 500 -23.55 -20.08 -1.02
CA SER A 500 -22.38 -20.87 -0.58
C SER A 500 -21.71 -21.61 -1.73
N ARG A 501 -20.46 -21.19 -1.98
CA ARG A 501 -19.29 -22.03 -2.31
C ARG A 501 -19.31 -22.80 -3.64
N ARG A 502 -18.60 -22.25 -4.63
CA ARG A 502 -17.88 -23.03 -5.64
C ARG A 502 -16.36 -22.89 -5.41
N PRO A 503 -15.63 -24.01 -5.29
CA PRO A 503 -14.21 -24.06 -5.57
C PRO A 503 -13.95 -24.55 -7.01
N TRP A 504 -13.12 -23.80 -7.73
CA TRP A 504 -12.37 -24.19 -8.94
C TRP A 504 -10.94 -23.72 -8.58
N SER A 505 -9.85 -24.47 -8.65
CA SER A 505 -9.39 -25.37 -9.71
C SER A 505 -8.20 -26.19 -9.18
N ALA A 506 -8.05 -27.44 -9.61
CA ALA A 506 -6.75 -28.10 -9.77
C ALA A 506 -6.89 -29.35 -10.64
N ALA A 507 -6.39 -29.27 -11.88
CA ALA A 507 -5.95 -30.42 -12.65
C ALA A 507 -4.51 -30.11 -13.10
N PRO A 508 -3.55 -31.04 -12.92
CA PRO A 508 -2.20 -30.87 -13.45
C PRO A 508 -2.15 -31.34 -14.91
N LEU A 509 -1.54 -30.50 -15.75
CA LEU A 509 -1.03 -30.89 -17.06
C LEU A 509 0.38 -31.46 -16.88
N THR A 510 0.53 -32.73 -17.23
CA THR A 510 1.77 -33.37 -17.64
C THR A 510 2.18 -32.85 -19.03
N ILE A 511 3.47 -32.59 -19.23
CA ILE A 511 4.33 -32.90 -20.39
C ILE A 511 5.70 -32.22 -20.16
N GLY A 512 6.80 -32.96 -20.32
CA GLY A 512 8.17 -32.44 -20.37
C GLY A 512 9.12 -33.15 -19.43
#